data_AF-A0A943BAT9-F1
#
_entry.id   AF-A0A943BAT9-F1
#
_cell.length_a   1.000
_cell.length_b   1.000
_cell.length_c   1.000
_cell.angle_alpha   90.00
_cell.angle_beta   90.00
_cell.angle_gamma   90.00
#
_symmetry.space_group_name_H-M   'P 1'
#
loop_
_entity.id
_entity.type
_entity.pdbx_description
1 polymer ?
#
loop_
_entity_poly.entity_id
_entity_poly.type
_entity_poly.pdbx_seq_one_letter_code
_entity_poly.pdbx_strand_id
1 'polypeptide(L)' 'MVNIEGERVAHNVGNYDEVVNDEGIVFMDNPYIIIFLSDVVEYAADAIADISKVIYL' A
#
# COMPACT_ATOMS: atom_id res chain seq x y z
N MET A 1 7.96 0.39 7.96
CA MET A 1 8.55 -0.86 7.42
C MET A 1 7.83 -2.02 8.08
N VAL A 2 6.94 -2.66 7.34
CA VAL A 2 6.27 -3.89 7.80
C VAL A 2 7.15 -5.05 7.36
N ASN A 3 7.54 -5.92 8.29
CA ASN A 3 8.25 -7.16 7.97
C ASN A 3 7.21 -8.28 7.86
N ILE A 4 6.98 -8.72 6.64
CA ILE A 4 6.35 -10.00 6.36
C ILE A 4 7.54 -10.95 6.07
N GLU A 5 7.55 -12.18 6.58
CA GLU A 5 8.72 -13.06 6.42
C GLU A 5 9.16 -13.17 4.95
N GLY A 6 10.35 -12.63 4.63
CA GLY A 6 10.94 -12.66 3.28
C GLY A 6 10.64 -11.45 2.40
N GLU A 7 9.58 -10.69 2.67
CA GLU A 7 9.15 -9.56 1.84
C GLU A 7 9.12 -8.26 2.65
N ARG A 8 9.83 -7.25 2.14
CA ARG A 8 9.90 -5.93 2.79
C ARG A 8 9.20 -4.93 1.89
N VAL A 9 8.32 -4.13 2.46
CA VAL A 9 7.73 -2.99 1.76
C VAL A 9 8.01 -1.71 2.53
N ALA A 10 8.56 -0.72 1.82
CA ALA A 10 8.74 0.63 2.32
C ALA A 10 7.62 1.50 1.76
N HIS A 11 6.74 1.98 2.64
CA HIS A 11 5.54 2.74 2.30
C HIS A 11 5.68 4.22 2.63
N ASN A 12 5.06 5.05 1.80
CA ASN A 12 4.65 6.42 2.09
C ASN A 12 3.13 6.47 2.02
N VAL A 13 2.47 6.89 3.10
CA VAL A 13 1.01 6.94 3.20
C VAL A 13 0.61 8.38 3.42
N GLY A 14 -0.37 8.85 2.64
CA GLY A 14 -1.01 10.12 2.86
C GLY A 14 -2.52 9.94 3.04
N ASN A 15 -3.06 10.76 3.93
CA ASN A 15 -4.47 10.78 4.24
C ASN A 15 -4.84 12.24 4.50
N TYR A 16 -5.57 12.83 3.56
CA TYR A 16 -5.97 14.22 3.61
C TYR A 16 -7.35 14.41 2.99
N ASP A 17 -8.29 14.86 3.81
CA ASP A 17 -9.68 15.13 3.42
C ASP A 17 -10.35 13.88 2.80
N GLU A 18 -10.79 13.96 1.54
CA GLU A 18 -11.44 12.86 0.81
C GLU A 18 -10.42 12.00 0.01
N VAL A 19 -9.13 12.24 0.17
CA VAL A 19 -8.04 11.60 -0.57
C VAL A 19 -7.18 10.74 0.34
N VAL A 20 -6.99 9.48 -0.05
CA VAL A 20 -6.03 8.56 0.58
C VAL A 20 -5.11 7.99 -0.48
N ASN A 21 -3.81 7.97 -0.19
CA ASN A 21 -2.80 7.33 -1.02
C ASN A 21 -1.86 6.45 -0.21
N ASP A 22 -1.32 5.44 -0.87
CA ASP A 22 -0.27 4.57 -0.34
C ASP A 22 0.68 4.22 -1.50
N GLU A 23 1.92 4.67 -1.39
CA GLU A 23 2.98 4.36 -2.34
C GLU A 23 4.02 3.46 -1.69
N GLY A 24 4.34 2.34 -2.33
CA GLY A 24 5.24 1.34 -1.78
C GLY A 24 6.32 0.91 -2.76
N ILE A 25 7.56 0.77 -2.27
CA ILE A 25 8.60 -0.03 -2.96
C ILE A 25 8.57 -1.42 -2.35
N VAL A 26 8.27 -2.42 -3.19
CA VAL A 26 8.21 -3.83 -2.80
C VAL A 26 9.53 -4.51 -3.13
N PHE A 27 10.24 -4.95 -2.08
CA PHE A 27 11.52 -5.64 -2.20
C PHE A 27 11.29 -7.16 -2.25
N MET A 28 11.41 -7.72 -3.44
CA MET A 28 11.36 -9.16 -3.75
C MET A 28 12.31 -9.49 -4.90
N ASP A 29 12.37 -10.76 -5.34
CA ASP A 29 13.25 -11.21 -6.43
C ASP A 29 13.09 -10.38 -7.73
N ASN A 30 11.87 -9.92 -8.02
CA ASN A 30 11.58 -8.94 -9.07
C ASN A 30 10.92 -7.70 -8.45
N PRO A 31 11.69 -6.67 -8.06
CA PRO A 31 11.17 -5.53 -7.32
C PRO A 31 10.23 -4.68 -8.18
N TYR A 32 9.20 -4.12 -7.55
CA TYR A 32 8.26 -3.22 -8.21
C TYR A 32 7.78 -2.10 -7.28
N ILE A 33 7.14 -1.10 -7.88
CA ILE A 33 6.50 0.01 -7.20
C ILE A 33 4.99 -0.20 -7.25
N ILE A 34 4.31 0.01 -6.13
CA ILE A 34 2.86 0.16 -6.10
C ILE A 34 2.49 1.61 -5.81
N ILE A 35 1.38 2.05 -6.39
CA ILE A 35 0.80 3.36 -6.13
C ILE A 35 -0.72 3.17 -6.04
N PHE A 36 -1.27 3.41 -4.86
CA PHE A 36 -2.70 3.55 -4.64
C PHE A 36 -3.05 5.02 -4.52
N LEU A 37 -4.01 5.49 -5.32
CA LEU A 37 -4.61 6.81 -5.23
C LEU A 37 -6.11 6.64 -5.16
N SER A 38 -6.74 7.24 -4.17
CA SER A 38 -8.20 7.24 -4.02
C SER A 38 -8.73 8.67 -3.90
N ASP A 39 -9.96 8.86 -4.37
CA ASP A 39 -10.67 10.14 -4.32
C ASP A 39 -12.14 9.84 -4.03
N VAL A 40 -12.67 10.41 -2.94
CA VAL A 40 -14.06 10.23 -2.48
C VAL A 40 -14.44 8.75 -2.27
N VAL A 41 -13.49 7.93 -1.82
CA VAL A 41 -13.72 6.50 -1.52
C VAL A 41 -13.90 6.32 -0.01
N GLU A 42 -15.08 5.85 0.38
CA GLU A 42 -15.36 5.51 1.78
C GLU A 42 -14.46 4.35 2.24
N TYR A 43 -13.86 4.48 3.43
CA TYR A 43 -12.92 3.49 3.99
C TYR A 43 -11.73 3.15 3.08
N ALA A 44 -11.25 4.11 2.28
CA ALA A 44 -10.15 3.90 1.33
C ALA A 44 -8.89 3.27 1.95
N ALA A 45 -8.51 3.70 3.15
CA ALA A 45 -7.35 3.14 3.85
C ALA A 45 -7.51 1.63 4.15
N ASP A 46 -8.70 1.19 4.55
CA ASP A 46 -8.99 -0.21 4.83
C ASP A 46 -9.01 -1.03 3.54
N ALA A 47 -9.62 -0.49 2.47
CA ALA A 47 -9.62 -1.12 1.16
C ALA A 47 -8.19 -1.30 0.60
N ILE A 48 -7.34 -0.28 0.72
CA ILE A 48 -5.93 -0.34 0.32
C ILE A 48 -5.18 -1.39 1.15
N ALA A 49 -5.42 -1.44 2.46
CA ALA A 49 -4.80 -2.44 3.33
C ALA A 49 -5.22 -3.86 2.94
N ASP A 50 -6.49 -4.09 2.61
CA ASP A 50 -6.99 -5.39 2.18
C ASP A 50 -6.43 -5.80 0.81
N ILE A 51 -6.34 -4.88 -0.15
CA ILE A 51 -5.69 -5.15 -1.44
C ILE A 51 -4.20 -5.47 -1.22
N SER A 52 -3.52 -4.73 -0.34
CA SER A 52 -2.10 -4.98 -0.02
C SER A 52 -1.87 -6.39 0.51
N LYS A 53 -2.77 -6.90 1.35
CA LYS A 53 -2.71 -8.31 1.79
C LYS A 53 -2.81 -9.28 0.62
N VAL A 54 -3.66 -9.03 -0.39
CA VAL A 54 -3.78 -9.91 -1.56
C VAL A 54 -2.53 -9.89 -2.44
N ILE A 55 -1.79 -8.77 -2.47
CA ILE A 55 -0.61 -8.62 -3.33
C ILE A 55 0.65 -9.20 -2.68
N TYR A 56 0.82 -9.06 -1.35
CA TYR A 56 2.06 -9.43 -0.65
C TYR A 56 1.93 -10.52 0.45
N LEU A 57 0.72 -10.99 0.80
CA LEU A 57 0.49 -12.07 1.79
C LEU A 57 -0.15 -13.30 1.16
#